data_AF-A0A1R3T5H8-F1
#
_entry.id   AF-A0A1R3T5H8-F1
#
_cell.length_a   1.000
_cell.length_b   1.000
_cell.length_c   1.000
_cell.angle_alpha   90.00
_cell.angle_beta   90.00
_cell.angle_gamma   90.00
#
_symmetry.space_group_name_H-M   'P 1'
#
loop_
_entity.id
_entity.type
_entity.pdbx_description
1 polymer ?
#
loop_
_entity_poly.entity_id
_entity_poly.type
_entity_poly.pdbx_seq_one_letter_code
_entity_poly.pdbx_strand_id
1 'polypeptide(L)'
;MNQKVTKVRPSYPVGETPNLCIPQHYNKYHRFLLGRLGKRPLVAICMNPSAANEEYSDRTINRIIGASQKLGYDGWIVSNVYPERATYASELDEFNLELATENVRVIINFLLEHGINEVWGAWGNLGYPSL
;
A
#
# COMPACT_ATOMS: atom_id res chain seq x y z
N MET A 1 -19.67 -14.28 -1.54
CA MET A 1 -18.35 -13.67 -1.82
C MET A 1 -18.23 -12.43 -0.97
N ASN A 2 -17.57 -12.51 0.20
CA ASN A 2 -17.41 -11.38 1.11
C ASN A 2 -16.59 -10.29 0.41
N GLN A 3 -17.24 -9.16 0.09
CA GLN A 3 -16.54 -8.00 -0.46
C GLN A 3 -15.88 -7.24 0.70
N LYS A 4 -14.72 -7.74 1.15
CA LYS A 4 -13.89 -7.13 2.22
C LYS A 4 -13.39 -5.71 1.88
N VAL A 5 -13.57 -5.28 0.63
CA VAL A 5 -13.00 -4.03 0.11
C VAL A 5 -14.12 -3.09 -0.32
N THR A 6 -14.03 -1.84 0.11
CA THR A 6 -15.00 -0.78 -0.22
C THR A 6 -15.12 -0.53 -1.72
N LYS A 7 -16.31 -0.08 -2.14
CA LYS A 7 -16.60 0.37 -3.51
C LYS A 7 -16.29 1.85 -3.74
N VAL A 8 -15.86 2.58 -2.71
CA VAL A 8 -15.45 3.97 -2.83
C VAL A 8 -14.08 4.03 -3.50
N ARG A 9 -14.04 4.51 -4.75
CA ARG A 9 -12.88 4.47 -5.64
C ARG A 9 -12.58 5.86 -6.21
N PRO A 10 -12.03 6.79 -5.41
CA PRO A 10 -11.61 8.09 -5.93
C PRO A 10 -10.54 7.92 -7.01
N SER A 11 -10.46 8.87 -7.94
CA SER A 11 -9.34 8.94 -8.88
C SER A 11 -8.04 9.33 -8.17
N TYR A 12 -6.93 8.95 -8.78
CA TYR A 12 -5.63 9.53 -8.44
C TYR A 12 -5.63 11.04 -8.71
N PRO A 13 -4.91 11.84 -7.90
CA PRO A 13 -4.57 13.21 -8.28
C PRO A 13 -3.89 13.25 -9.66
N VAL A 14 -4.05 14.34 -10.39
CA VAL A 14 -3.50 14.49 -11.74
C VAL A 14 -1.98 14.27 -11.72
N GLY A 15 -1.49 13.37 -12.58
CA GLY A 15 -0.07 13.02 -12.68
C GLY A 15 0.42 12.01 -11.65
N GLU A 16 -0.45 11.52 -10.76
CA GLU A 16 -0.09 10.62 -9.65
C GLU A 16 -0.56 9.19 -9.86
N THR A 17 -0.96 8.83 -11.08
CA THR A 17 -1.27 7.45 -11.46
C THR A 17 -0.05 6.55 -11.20
N PRO A 18 -0.24 5.37 -10.59
CA PRO A 18 0.85 4.46 -10.29
C PRO A 18 1.49 3.91 -11.57
N ASN A 19 2.80 3.69 -11.51
CA ASN A 19 3.58 2.96 -12.51
C ASN A 19 4.26 1.71 -11.91
N LEU A 20 3.99 1.43 -10.65
CA LEU A 20 4.40 0.22 -9.92
C LEU A 20 3.16 -0.41 -9.26
N CYS A 21 2.94 -1.69 -9.53
CA CYS A 21 2.03 -2.54 -8.78
C CYS A 21 2.68 -3.92 -8.66
N ILE A 22 2.70 -4.48 -7.45
CA ILE A 22 3.18 -5.84 -7.22
C ILE A 22 2.10 -6.60 -6.45
N PRO A 23 1.51 -7.67 -7.02
CA PRO A 23 1.77 -8.21 -8.37
C PRO A 23 1.40 -7.24 -9.52
N GLN A 24 2.02 -7.41 -10.70
CA GLN A 24 1.82 -6.51 -11.87
C GLN A 24 0.39 -6.48 -12.41
N HIS A 25 -0.41 -7.49 -12.09
CA HIS A 25 -1.82 -7.53 -12.44
C HIS A 25 -2.66 -7.51 -11.18
N TYR A 26 -3.80 -6.82 -11.27
CA TYR A 26 -4.76 -6.73 -10.18
C TYR A 26 -5.03 -8.10 -9.56
N ASN A 27 -4.70 -8.22 -8.29
CA ASN A 27 -5.04 -9.36 -7.47
C ASN A 27 -6.08 -8.93 -6.44
N LYS A 28 -7.24 -9.60 -6.45
CA LYS A 28 -8.35 -9.28 -5.54
C LYS A 28 -8.03 -9.61 -4.08
N TYR A 29 -7.09 -10.51 -3.83
CA TYR A 29 -6.79 -11.05 -2.51
C TYR A 29 -5.63 -10.33 -1.82
N HIS A 30 -4.52 -10.05 -2.51
CA HIS A 30 -3.36 -9.40 -1.90
C HIS A 30 -2.71 -8.34 -2.79
N ARG A 31 -1.92 -7.45 -2.18
CA ARG A 31 -1.07 -6.48 -2.87
C ARG A 31 0.15 -6.16 -1.99
N PHE A 32 1.34 -6.35 -2.55
CA PHE A 32 2.59 -6.09 -1.86
C PHE A 32 2.99 -4.61 -1.97
N LEU A 33 3.07 -4.10 -3.20
CA LEU A 33 3.44 -2.71 -3.47
C LEU A 33 2.43 -2.05 -4.41
N LEU A 34 2.26 -0.75 -4.24
CA LEU A 34 1.58 0.14 -5.18
C LEU A 34 2.27 1.50 -5.12
N GLY A 35 2.54 2.11 -6.27
CA GLY A 35 3.16 3.43 -6.24
C GLY A 35 3.43 4.05 -7.59
N ARG A 36 3.84 5.32 -7.51
CA ARG A 36 4.48 6.04 -8.59
C ARG A 36 5.94 6.24 -8.23
N LEU A 37 6.81 5.58 -8.98
CA LEU A 37 8.25 5.69 -8.83
C LEU A 37 8.72 7.13 -9.11
N GLY A 38 9.75 7.51 -8.37
CA GLY A 38 10.56 8.71 -8.53
C GLY A 38 12.01 8.37 -8.14
N LYS A 39 12.92 9.34 -8.13
CA LYS A 39 14.30 9.14 -7.67
C LYS A 39 14.39 9.05 -6.15
N ARG A 40 13.46 9.69 -5.43
CA ARG A 40 13.33 9.71 -3.98
C ARG A 40 11.84 9.68 -3.62
N PRO A 41 11.18 8.52 -3.75
CA PRO A 41 9.78 8.40 -3.37
C PRO A 41 9.62 8.32 -1.86
N LEU A 42 8.49 8.82 -1.35
CA LEU A 42 8.07 8.53 0.02
C LEU A 42 7.59 7.07 0.09
N VAL A 43 8.19 6.24 0.95
CA VAL A 43 7.71 4.88 1.19
C VAL A 43 6.91 4.84 2.49
N ALA A 44 5.63 4.49 2.39
CA ALA A 44 4.74 4.30 3.52
C ALA A 44 4.44 2.82 3.76
N ILE A 45 4.52 2.38 5.02
CA ILE A 45 4.11 1.05 5.47
C ILE A 45 2.78 1.20 6.23
N CYS A 46 1.68 0.83 5.59
CA CYS A 46 0.33 0.88 6.16
C CYS A 46 -0.04 -0.44 6.86
N MET A 47 -1.27 -0.56 7.39
CA MET A 47 -1.73 -1.83 8.00
C MET A 47 -1.92 -2.94 6.95
N ASN A 48 -2.86 -2.73 6.04
CA ASN A 48 -3.21 -3.68 4.99
C ASN A 48 -3.84 -2.93 3.79
N PRO A 49 -3.70 -3.43 2.55
CA PRO A 49 -4.27 -2.75 1.40
C PRO A 49 -5.80 -2.69 1.44
N SER A 50 -6.36 -1.63 0.87
CA SER A 50 -7.81 -1.49 0.69
C SER A 50 -8.17 -1.46 -0.81
N ALA A 51 -8.95 -0.48 -1.26
CA ALA A 51 -9.49 -0.44 -2.61
C ALA A 51 -8.46 -0.18 -3.70
N ALA A 52 -7.49 0.72 -3.47
CA ALA A 52 -6.66 1.26 -4.54
C ALA A 52 -5.95 0.20 -5.40
N ASN A 53 -5.91 0.41 -6.71
CA ASN A 53 -5.21 -0.42 -7.68
C ASN A 53 -4.63 0.45 -8.80
N GLU A 54 -4.20 -0.13 -9.90
CA GLU A 54 -3.60 0.55 -11.03
C GLU A 54 -4.52 1.61 -11.67
N GLU A 55 -5.84 1.42 -11.57
CA GLU A 55 -6.84 2.23 -12.25
C GLU A 55 -7.46 3.32 -11.35
N TYR A 56 -7.62 3.03 -10.06
CA TYR A 56 -8.27 3.93 -9.11
C TYR A 56 -7.58 3.93 -7.75
N SER A 57 -7.70 5.04 -7.04
CA SER A 57 -7.10 5.28 -5.74
C SER A 57 -8.05 4.95 -4.59
N ASP A 58 -7.62 5.25 -3.38
CA ASP A 58 -8.44 5.33 -2.17
C ASP A 58 -8.04 6.53 -1.30
N ARG A 59 -8.75 6.73 -0.18
CA ARG A 59 -8.50 7.87 0.71
C ARG A 59 -7.13 7.80 1.40
N THR A 60 -6.59 6.62 1.63
CA THR A 60 -5.27 6.45 2.26
C THR A 60 -4.18 6.82 1.27
N ILE A 61 -4.26 6.30 0.05
CA ILE A 61 -3.30 6.62 -1.01
C ILE A 61 -3.31 8.12 -1.33
N ASN A 62 -4.47 8.76 -1.47
CA ASN A 62 -4.53 10.21 -1.72
C ASN A 62 -3.92 11.05 -0.59
N ARG A 63 -4.00 10.60 0.67
CA ARG A 63 -3.31 11.27 1.80
C ARG A 63 -1.80 11.10 1.73
N ILE A 64 -1.32 9.90 1.36
CA ILE A 64 0.10 9.60 1.20
C ILE A 64 0.70 10.43 0.06
N ILE A 65 -0.02 10.54 -1.07
CA ILE A 65 0.36 11.42 -2.18
C ILE A 65 0.46 12.88 -1.72
N GLY A 66 -0.54 13.37 -0.97
CA GLY A 66 -0.49 14.73 -0.44
C GLY A 66 0.68 14.95 0.54
N ALA A 67 1.03 13.94 1.33
CA ALA A 67 2.18 14.01 2.23
C ALA A 67 3.52 13.98 1.48
N SER A 68 3.65 13.12 0.46
CA SER A 68 4.87 13.03 -0.34
C SER A 68 5.19 14.36 -1.02
N GLN A 69 4.17 15.00 -1.60
CA GLN A 69 4.30 16.33 -2.22
C GLN A 69 4.69 17.41 -1.20
N LYS A 70 4.03 17.45 -0.03
CA LYS A 70 4.33 18.44 1.02
C LYS A 70 5.76 18.31 1.58
N LEU A 71 6.28 17.09 1.63
CA LEU A 71 7.62 16.80 2.13
C LEU A 71 8.70 16.86 1.02
N GLY A 72 8.32 17.13 -0.23
CA GLY A 72 9.27 17.28 -1.34
C GLY A 72 9.79 15.97 -1.93
N TYR A 73 9.10 14.85 -1.71
CA TYR A 73 9.38 13.58 -2.38
C TYR A 73 8.82 13.61 -3.82
N ASP A 74 9.52 12.96 -4.76
CA ASP A 74 9.18 12.99 -6.19
C ASP A 74 8.38 11.76 -6.64
N GLY A 75 7.93 10.96 -5.69
CA GLY A 75 7.13 9.76 -5.90
C GLY A 75 6.53 9.27 -4.58
N TRP A 76 5.78 8.18 -4.65
CA TRP A 76 5.16 7.56 -3.50
C TRP A 76 5.06 6.06 -3.72
N ILE A 77 5.33 5.29 -2.66
CA ILE A 77 5.19 3.84 -2.63
C ILE A 77 4.46 3.47 -1.36
N VAL A 78 3.50 2.57 -1.48
CA VAL A 78 2.77 2.01 -0.35
C VAL A 78 2.99 0.51 -0.31
N SER A 79 3.57 0.07 0.80
CA SER A 79 3.51 -1.31 1.26
C SER A 79 2.66 -1.41 2.52
N ASN A 80 2.51 -2.62 3.04
CA ASN A 80 1.70 -2.87 4.22
C ASN A 80 2.38 -3.88 5.14
N VAL A 81 2.04 -3.84 6.43
CA VAL A 81 2.46 -4.87 7.39
C VAL A 81 1.97 -6.24 6.92
N TYR A 82 0.72 -6.34 6.46
CA TYR A 82 0.16 -7.54 5.85
C TYR A 82 -0.46 -7.25 4.48
N PRO A 83 -0.23 -8.07 3.44
CA PRO A 83 -0.59 -7.71 2.07
C PRO A 83 -2.03 -8.07 1.68
N GLU A 84 -2.82 -8.74 2.54
CA GLU A 84 -4.21 -9.09 2.21
C GLU A 84 -5.13 -7.85 2.14
N ARG A 85 -5.96 -7.80 1.09
CA ARG A 85 -6.84 -6.66 0.81
C ARG A 85 -8.10 -6.73 1.67
N ALA A 86 -8.27 -5.78 2.57
CA ALA A 86 -9.48 -5.55 3.35
C ALA A 86 -9.60 -4.07 3.74
N THR A 87 -10.82 -3.52 3.79
CA THR A 87 -11.06 -2.16 4.28
C THR A 87 -10.96 -2.08 5.79
N TYR A 88 -11.30 -3.16 6.49
CA TYR A 88 -11.16 -3.28 7.93
C TYR A 88 -10.22 -4.44 8.26
N ALA A 89 -9.23 -4.21 9.12
CA ALA A 89 -8.27 -5.26 9.48
C ALA A 89 -8.94 -6.41 10.26
N SER A 90 -10.09 -6.17 10.90
CA SER A 90 -10.92 -7.19 11.53
C SER A 90 -11.55 -8.18 10.54
N GLU A 91 -11.51 -7.90 9.24
CA GLU A 91 -12.03 -8.78 8.19
C GLU A 91 -10.92 -9.58 7.48
N LEU A 92 -9.67 -9.46 7.91
CA LEU A 92 -8.57 -10.28 7.40
C LEU A 92 -8.83 -11.76 7.68
N ASP A 93 -8.40 -12.63 6.76
CA ASP A 93 -8.40 -14.07 7.01
C ASP A 93 -7.38 -14.45 8.08
N GLU A 94 -7.36 -15.74 8.46
CA GLU A 94 -6.31 -16.27 9.33
C GLU A 94 -4.92 -15.98 8.75
N PHE A 95 -3.98 -15.69 9.65
CA PHE A 95 -2.62 -15.32 9.27
C PHE A 95 -1.95 -16.39 8.40
N ASN A 96 -1.61 -16.01 7.16
CA ASN A 96 -0.83 -16.82 6.25
C ASN A 96 0.67 -16.44 6.30
N LEU A 97 1.49 -17.36 6.84
CA LEU A 97 2.94 -17.17 7.00
C LEU A 97 3.71 -17.07 5.68
N GLU A 98 3.32 -17.84 4.66
CA GLU A 98 3.98 -17.79 3.35
C GLU A 98 3.75 -16.43 2.68
N LEU A 99 2.51 -15.94 2.74
CA LEU A 99 2.14 -14.62 2.23
C LEU A 99 2.86 -13.49 2.98
N ALA A 100 2.98 -13.58 4.31
CA ALA A 100 3.72 -12.62 5.12
C ALA A 100 5.23 -12.63 4.78
N THR A 101 5.81 -13.82 4.61
CA THR A 101 7.22 -13.98 4.27
C THR A 101 7.53 -13.37 2.90
N GLU A 102 6.66 -13.60 1.92
CA GLU A 102 6.79 -13.01 0.59
C GLU A 102 6.65 -11.48 0.63
N ASN A 103 5.72 -10.96 1.43
CA ASN A 103 5.56 -9.51 1.63
C ASN A 103 6.83 -8.86 2.16
N VAL A 104 7.42 -9.43 3.22
CA VAL A 104 8.67 -8.95 3.80
C VAL A 104 9.80 -8.99 2.77
N ARG A 105 9.92 -10.09 2.02
CA ARG A 105 10.93 -10.24 0.96
C ARG A 105 10.80 -9.17 -0.12
N VAL A 106 9.59 -8.91 -0.60
CA VAL A 106 9.31 -7.87 -1.61
C VAL A 106 9.66 -6.48 -1.07
N ILE A 107 9.29 -6.17 0.17
CA ILE A 107 9.59 -4.88 0.80
C ILE A 107 11.10 -4.68 0.94
N ILE A 108 11.83 -5.66 1.50
CA ILE A 108 13.29 -5.56 1.71
C ILE A 108 14.00 -5.38 0.37
N ASN A 109 13.66 -6.19 -0.63
CA ASN A 109 14.28 -6.10 -1.95
C ASN A 109 14.06 -4.73 -2.58
N PHE A 110 12.82 -4.21 -2.50
CA PHE A 110 12.50 -2.90 -3.04
C PHE A 110 13.32 -1.78 -2.38
N LEU A 111 13.40 -1.80 -1.04
CA LEU A 111 14.17 -0.81 -0.27
C LEU A 111 15.65 -0.85 -0.62
N LEU A 112 16.25 -2.04 -0.69
CA LEU A 112 17.67 -2.22 -1.02
C LEU A 112 17.99 -1.78 -2.46
N GLU A 113 17.17 -2.20 -3.43
CA GLU A 113 17.35 -1.86 -4.85
C GLU A 113 17.31 -0.35 -5.10
N HIS A 114 16.47 0.37 -4.35
CA HIS A 114 16.26 1.80 -4.51
C HIS A 114 17.05 2.66 -3.50
N GLY A 115 17.89 2.04 -2.66
CA GLY A 115 18.68 2.75 -1.65
C GLY A 115 17.84 3.54 -0.64
N ILE A 116 16.66 3.03 -0.28
CA ILE A 116 15.72 3.68 0.62
C ILE A 116 16.02 3.30 2.06
N ASN A 117 16.45 4.28 2.85
CA ASN A 117 16.90 4.07 4.23
C ASN A 117 15.86 4.53 5.29
N GLU A 118 14.77 5.15 4.84
CA GLU A 118 13.73 5.70 5.71
C GLU A 118 12.35 5.32 5.17
N VAL A 119 11.45 4.95 6.09
CA VAL A 119 10.05 4.61 5.78
C VAL A 119 9.12 5.29 6.76
N TRP A 120 7.90 5.58 6.31
CA TRP A 120 6.85 6.13 7.15
C TRP A 120 5.89 5.04 7.61
N GLY A 121 5.90 4.73 8.92
CA GLY A 121 4.88 3.89 9.54
C GLY A 121 3.53 4.61 9.59
N ALA A 122 2.55 4.12 8.83
CA ALA A 122 1.24 4.74 8.65
C ALA A 122 0.11 3.78 9.08
N TRP A 123 0.17 3.31 10.32
CA TRP A 123 -0.70 2.26 10.86
C TRP A 123 -2.10 2.75 11.31
N GLY A 124 -2.37 4.05 11.18
CA GLY A 124 -3.64 4.64 11.58
C GLY A 124 -3.88 4.62 13.09
N ASN A 125 -5.14 4.72 13.48
CA ASN A 125 -5.56 4.60 14.88
C ASN A 125 -6.28 3.25 15.04
N LEU A 126 -5.71 2.34 15.82
CA LEU A 126 -6.31 1.03 16.11
C LEU A 126 -7.47 1.23 17.10
N GLY A 127 -8.69 1.31 16.58
CA GLY A 127 -9.91 1.34 17.40
C GLY A 127 -10.34 -0.03 17.93
N TYR A 128 -9.57 -1.09 17.65
CA TYR A 128 -9.86 -2.48 17.97
C TYR A 128 -8.55 -3.30 18.01
N PRO A 129 -8.53 -4.46 18.69
CA PRO A 129 -7.39 -5.37 18.64
C PRO A 129 -7.10 -5.81 17.21
N SER A 130 -5.85 -5.62 16.77
CA SER A 130 -5.30 -6.26 15.57
C SER A 130 -4.54 -7.53 15.97
N LEU A 131 -4.46 -8.48 15.03
CA LEU A 131 -3.74 -9.76 15.16
C LEU A 131 -2.39 -9.63 15.88
#